data_AF-A0A525CG10-F1
#
_entry.id   AF-A0A525CG10-F1
#
_cell.length_a   1.000
_cell.length_b   1.000
_cell.length_c   1.000
_cell.angle_alpha   90.00
_cell.angle_beta   90.00
_cell.angle_gamma   90.00
#
_symmetry.space_group_name_H-M   'P 1'
#
loop_
_entity.id
_entity.type
_entity.pdbx_description
1 polymer ?
#
loop_
_entity_poly.entity_id
_entity_poly.type
_entity_poly.pdbx_seq_one_letter_code
_entity_poly.pdbx_strand_id
1 'polypeptide(L)'
;MAEALGGLSTAQQIIVFTHDIHFMLLLNEETKNNNQLLMLLRKNQNCGVVIDDLPLEILCYKKRCGRIRDIIQQSETDFRKGHLDIYYALNISLVRHLRMAAERCFEEVLFCGVVKRYNHRLLTNIDLSKLTTICERDIMILKYTIGKYSSYLHDQPFEASPSVPDIDEIKNDFEELDKWVTEYSNRKA
;
A
#
# COMPACT_ATOMS: atom_id res chain seq x y z
N MET A 1 -3.53 15.47 21.93
CA MET A 1 -3.76 16.50 20.89
C MET A 1 -4.80 16.05 19.88
N ALA A 2 -4.64 14.89 19.21
CA ALA A 2 -5.61 14.40 18.23
C ALA A 2 -7.04 14.27 18.81
N GLU A 3 -7.20 13.67 19.99
CA GLU A 3 -8.48 13.55 20.71
C GLU A 3 -9.15 14.90 20.95
N ALA A 4 -8.40 15.88 21.45
CA ALA A 4 -8.90 17.23 21.69
C ALA A 4 -9.39 17.90 20.38
N LEU A 5 -8.65 17.74 19.27
CA LEU A 5 -9.06 18.25 17.96
C LEU A 5 -10.30 17.51 17.43
N GLY A 6 -10.37 16.19 17.60
CA GLY A 6 -11.54 15.38 17.24
C GLY A 6 -12.80 15.86 17.99
N GLY A 7 -12.69 16.09 19.29
CA GLY A 7 -13.78 16.65 20.10
C GLY A 7 -14.25 18.02 19.63
N LEU A 8 -13.31 18.94 19.37
CA LEU A 8 -13.63 20.29 18.88
C LEU A 8 -14.28 20.26 17.48
N SER A 9 -13.92 19.30 16.63
CA SER A 9 -14.44 19.21 15.26
C SER A 9 -15.97 18.99 15.18
N THR A 10 -16.58 18.57 16.29
CA THR A 10 -18.05 18.41 16.39
C THR A 10 -18.81 19.73 16.40
N ALA A 11 -18.16 20.81 16.83
CA ALA A 11 -18.78 22.13 16.99
C ALA A 11 -18.29 23.15 15.95
N GLN A 12 -17.13 22.92 15.32
CA GLN A 12 -16.50 23.85 14.39
C GLN A 12 -15.65 23.14 13.35
N GLN A 13 -15.46 23.78 12.20
CA GLN A 13 -14.57 23.27 11.16
C GLN A 13 -13.11 23.39 11.61
N ILE A 14 -12.36 22.30 11.47
CA ILE A 14 -10.93 22.26 11.76
C ILE A 14 -10.20 21.78 10.52
N ILE A 15 -9.23 22.56 10.07
CA ILE A 15 -8.34 22.23 8.96
C ILE A 15 -6.94 22.01 9.53
N VAL A 16 -6.38 20.82 9.31
CA VAL A 16 -5.06 20.44 9.81
C VAL A 16 -4.12 20.20 8.63
N PHE A 17 -2.99 20.91 8.62
CA PHE A 17 -1.88 20.64 7.70
C PHE A 17 -0.82 19.83 8.44
N THR A 18 -0.51 18.64 7.95
CA THR A 18 0.49 17.76 8.57
C THR A 18 1.25 16.98 7.51
N HIS A 19 2.54 16.74 7.77
CA HIS A 19 3.37 15.76 7.04
C HIS A 19 3.49 14.43 7.81
N ASP A 20 3.02 14.40 9.07
CA ASP A 20 3.03 13.23 9.92
C ASP A 20 1.79 12.36 9.65
N ILE A 21 2.04 11.24 8.96
CA ILE A 21 1.04 10.23 8.62
C ILE A 21 0.43 9.60 9.89
N HIS A 22 1.21 9.38 10.94
CA HIS A 22 0.71 8.80 12.18
C HIS A 22 -0.29 9.74 12.84
N PHE A 23 0.05 11.02 12.96
CA PHE A 23 -0.87 12.02 13.51
C PHE A 23 -2.15 12.16 12.67
N MET A 24 -2.04 12.11 11.34
CA MET A 24 -3.20 12.11 10.45
C MET A 24 -4.11 10.90 10.70
N LEU A 25 -3.55 9.69 10.84
CA LEU A 25 -4.32 8.49 11.12
C LEU A 25 -5.02 8.56 12.48
N LEU A 26 -4.37 9.11 13.50
CA LEU A 26 -5.01 9.36 14.81
C LEU A 26 -6.21 10.31 14.67
N LEU A 27 -6.07 11.41 13.93
CA LEU A 27 -7.20 12.33 13.69
C LEU A 27 -8.36 11.66 12.96
N ASN A 28 -8.05 10.79 11.98
CA ASN A 28 -9.04 10.00 11.27
C ASN A 28 -9.78 9.03 12.21
N GLU A 29 -9.08 8.41 13.16
CA GLU A 29 -9.69 7.55 14.18
C GLU A 29 -10.58 8.34 15.16
N GLU A 30 -10.09 9.47 15.68
CA GLU A 30 -10.82 10.32 16.65
C GLU A 30 -12.09 10.95 16.04
N THR A 31 -12.09 11.18 14.72
CA THR A 31 -13.26 11.64 13.96
C THR A 31 -14.14 10.49 13.45
N LYS A 32 -13.84 9.23 13.80
CA LYS A 32 -14.55 8.02 13.34
C LYS A 32 -14.63 7.91 11.81
N ASN A 33 -13.58 8.33 11.11
CA ASN A 33 -13.51 8.47 9.65
C ASN A 33 -14.54 9.43 9.05
N ASN A 34 -15.11 10.33 9.85
CA ASN A 34 -16.02 11.38 9.38
C ASN A 34 -15.25 12.68 9.12
N ASN A 35 -14.17 12.58 8.35
CA ASN A 35 -13.33 13.69 7.93
C ASN A 35 -12.95 13.54 6.45
N GLN A 36 -12.42 14.60 5.87
CA GLN A 36 -11.86 14.57 4.52
C GLN A 36 -10.34 14.55 4.60
N LEU A 37 -9.72 13.54 3.99
CA LEU A 37 -8.27 13.43 3.86
C LEU A 37 -7.87 13.87 2.46
N LEU A 38 -7.06 14.93 2.37
CA LEU A 38 -6.59 15.50 1.11
C LEU A 38 -5.07 15.54 1.12
N MET A 39 -4.45 15.27 -0.02
CA MET A 39 -3.02 15.46 -0.20
C MET A 39 -2.76 16.79 -0.90
N LEU A 40 -1.74 17.51 -0.41
CA LEU A 40 -1.24 18.73 -1.02
C LEU A 40 0.09 18.45 -1.68
N LEU A 41 0.17 18.77 -2.96
CA LEU A 41 1.38 18.60 -3.75
C LEU A 41 1.91 19.94 -4.25
N ARG A 42 3.22 19.95 -4.50
CA ARG A 42 3.84 20.92 -5.40
C ARG A 42 3.80 20.33 -6.81
N LYS A 43 3.26 21.07 -7.77
CA LYS A 43 3.24 20.70 -9.19
C LYS A 43 3.87 21.82 -10.01
N ASN A 44 5.05 21.58 -10.57
CA ASN A 44 5.84 22.57 -11.31
C ASN A 44 6.10 23.83 -10.47
N GLN A 45 5.60 24.97 -10.94
CA GLN A 45 5.69 26.27 -10.27
C GLN A 45 4.57 26.51 -9.25
N ASN A 46 3.56 25.64 -9.19
CA ASN A 46 2.42 25.78 -8.28
C ASN A 46 2.63 24.97 -6.99
N CYS A 47 2.36 25.58 -5.85
CA CYS A 47 2.35 24.93 -4.54
C CYS A 47 0.91 24.83 -4.01
N GLY A 48 0.62 23.80 -3.22
CA GLY A 48 -0.70 23.62 -2.60
C GLY A 48 -1.75 23.06 -3.54
N VAL A 49 -1.35 22.31 -4.57
CA VAL A 49 -2.30 21.61 -5.46
C VAL A 49 -2.95 20.49 -4.66
N VAL A 50 -4.26 20.61 -4.46
CA VAL A 50 -5.08 19.60 -3.78
C VAL A 50 -5.33 18.45 -4.75
N ILE A 51 -5.03 17.24 -4.30
CA ILE A 51 -5.40 16.01 -4.98
C ILE A 51 -6.19 15.10 -4.04
N ASP A 52 -7.21 14.46 -4.61
CA ASP A 52 -8.01 13.42 -3.94
C ASP A 52 -7.41 12.04 -4.22
N ASP A 53 -6.11 11.91 -3.96
CA ASP A 53 -5.36 10.66 -4.03
C ASP A 53 -4.42 10.59 -2.83
N LEU A 54 -4.52 9.50 -2.08
CA LEU A 54 -3.83 9.33 -0.82
C LEU A 54 -2.49 8.59 -1.02
N PRO A 55 -1.48 8.83 -0.16
CA PRO A 55 -0.23 8.08 -0.24
C PRO A 55 -0.49 6.58 -0.13
N LEU A 56 0.32 5.79 -0.83
CA LEU A 56 0.21 4.33 -0.77
C LEU A 56 0.27 3.83 0.67
N GLU A 57 1.14 4.42 1.50
CA GLU A 57 1.38 4.13 2.91
C GLU A 57 0.10 4.07 3.76
N ILE A 58 -0.99 4.72 3.34
CA ILE A 58 -2.27 4.72 4.07
C ILE A 58 -3.41 4.00 3.35
N LEU A 59 -3.23 3.63 2.09
CA LEU A 59 -4.21 2.82 1.36
C LEU A 59 -4.27 1.40 1.92
N CYS A 60 -5.49 0.86 2.05
CA CYS A 60 -5.71 -0.56 2.29
C CYS A 60 -5.30 -1.41 1.08
N TYR A 61 -5.11 -2.71 1.28
CA TYR A 61 -4.69 -3.65 0.24
C TYR A 61 -5.54 -3.53 -1.04
N LYS A 62 -6.88 -3.53 -0.90
CA LYS A 62 -7.80 -3.45 -2.05
C LYS A 62 -7.58 -2.21 -2.93
N LYS A 63 -7.40 -1.03 -2.31
CA LYS A 63 -7.14 0.22 -3.06
C LYS A 63 -5.77 0.19 -3.74
N ARG A 64 -4.76 -0.42 -3.09
CA ARG A 64 -3.43 -0.62 -3.69
C ARG A 64 -3.50 -1.52 -4.92
N CYS A 65 -4.27 -2.60 -4.88
CA CYS A 65 -4.50 -3.47 -6.04
C CYS A 65 -5.10 -2.71 -7.23
N GLY A 66 -6.07 -1.82 -6.99
CA GLY A 66 -6.62 -0.95 -8.03
C GLY A 66 -5.51 -0.16 -8.73
N ARG A 67 -4.70 0.55 -7.94
CA ARG A 67 -3.59 1.35 -8.47
C ARG A 67 -2.51 0.53 -9.17
N ILE A 68 -2.19 -0.67 -8.66
CA ILE A 68 -1.24 -1.58 -9.31
C ILE A 68 -1.76 -1.99 -10.68
N ARG A 69 -3.05 -2.37 -10.79
CA ARG A 69 -3.66 -2.72 -12.09
C ARG A 69 -3.62 -1.56 -13.07
N ASP A 70 -3.92 -0.35 -12.62
CA ASP A 70 -3.88 0.86 -13.47
C ASP A 70 -2.47 1.12 -14.01
N ILE A 71 -1.44 1.00 -13.15
CA ILE A 71 -0.04 1.19 -13.55
C ILE A 71 0.42 0.05 -14.47
N ILE A 72 -0.01 -1.19 -14.24
CA ILE A 72 0.29 -2.33 -15.13
C ILE A 72 -0.28 -2.06 -16.54
N GLN A 73 -1.55 -1.68 -16.62
CA GLN A 73 -2.21 -1.38 -17.89
C GLN A 73 -1.52 -0.23 -18.64
N GLN A 74 -1.09 0.79 -17.90
CA GLN A 74 -0.34 1.90 -18.47
C GLN A 74 1.02 1.43 -19.01
N SER A 75 1.77 0.66 -18.23
CA SER A 75 3.09 0.13 -18.63
C SER A 75 2.99 -0.73 -19.89
N GLU A 76 2.04 -1.67 -19.96
CA GLU A 76 1.78 -2.47 -21.16
C GLU A 76 1.46 -1.59 -22.39
N THR A 77 0.74 -0.48 -22.18
CA THR A 77 0.37 0.44 -23.25
C THR A 77 1.55 1.24 -23.76
N ASP A 78 2.41 1.73 -22.88
CA ASP A 78 3.62 2.48 -23.23
C ASP A 78 4.66 1.58 -23.89
N PHE A 79 4.77 0.32 -23.47
CA PHE A 79 5.57 -0.69 -24.17
C PHE A 79 5.12 -0.88 -25.62
N ARG A 80 3.81 -1.08 -25.85
CA ARG A 80 3.24 -1.23 -27.21
C ARG A 80 3.45 0.00 -28.10
N LYS A 81 3.53 1.19 -27.51
CA LYS A 81 3.78 2.46 -28.23
C LYS A 81 5.26 2.75 -28.45
N GLY A 82 6.17 1.96 -27.87
CA GLY A 82 7.61 2.19 -27.94
C GLY A 82 8.12 3.30 -27.01
N HIS A 83 7.33 3.72 -26.02
CA HIS A 83 7.73 4.70 -25.02
C HIS A 83 8.54 4.04 -23.90
N LEU A 84 9.74 3.57 -24.24
CA LEU A 84 10.55 2.72 -23.35
C LEU A 84 10.99 3.42 -22.06
N ASP A 85 11.25 4.72 -22.10
CA ASP A 85 11.59 5.54 -20.94
C ASP A 85 10.46 5.56 -19.90
N ILE A 86 9.22 5.78 -20.34
CA ILE A 86 8.04 5.75 -19.49
C ILE A 86 7.78 4.33 -18.98
N TYR A 87 7.89 3.33 -19.86
CA TYR A 87 7.76 1.91 -19.49
C TYR A 87 8.70 1.52 -18.33
N TYR A 88 10.00 1.83 -18.44
CA TYR A 88 10.95 1.49 -17.39
C TYR A 88 10.67 2.24 -16.09
N ALA A 89 10.28 3.53 -16.16
CA ALA A 89 9.91 4.30 -14.98
C ALA A 89 8.67 3.71 -14.26
N LEU A 90 7.67 3.24 -15.02
CA LEU A 90 6.49 2.57 -14.47
C LEU A 90 6.84 1.23 -13.84
N ASN A 91 7.71 0.42 -14.44
CA ASN A 91 8.14 -0.86 -13.86
C ASN A 91 8.93 -0.67 -12.56
N ILE A 92 9.82 0.33 -12.50
CA ILE A 92 10.53 0.69 -11.26
C ILE A 92 9.52 1.11 -10.18
N SER A 93 8.48 1.86 -10.54
CA SER A 93 7.41 2.21 -9.60
C SER A 93 6.69 0.94 -9.11
N LEU A 94 6.29 0.05 -10.03
CA LEU A 94 5.58 -1.20 -9.71
C LEU A 94 6.33 -2.08 -8.71
N VAL A 95 7.66 -2.14 -8.79
CA VAL A 95 8.50 -2.83 -7.80
C VAL A 95 8.21 -2.35 -6.38
N ARG A 96 8.22 -1.03 -6.16
CA ARG A 96 7.89 -0.43 -4.84
C ARG A 96 6.44 -0.74 -4.45
N HIS A 97 5.51 -0.60 -5.39
CA HIS A 97 4.10 -0.84 -5.12
C HIS A 97 3.82 -2.29 -4.69
N LEU A 98 4.41 -3.28 -5.37
CA LEU A 98 4.22 -4.69 -5.05
C LEU A 98 4.81 -5.07 -3.70
N ARG A 99 6.03 -4.60 -3.41
CA ARG A 99 6.61 -4.76 -2.08
C ARG A 99 5.66 -4.23 -1.00
N MET A 100 5.20 -2.99 -1.15
CA MET A 100 4.35 -2.36 -0.15
C MET A 100 2.99 -3.07 -0.05
N ALA A 101 2.46 -3.64 -1.14
CA ALA A 101 1.23 -4.45 -1.12
C ALA A 101 1.42 -5.76 -0.36
N ALA A 102 2.54 -6.46 -0.55
CA ALA A 102 2.86 -7.66 0.20
C ALA A 102 3.09 -7.38 1.70
N GLU A 103 3.75 -6.26 2.05
CA GLU A 103 3.82 -5.79 3.45
C GLU A 103 2.41 -5.55 4.02
N ARG A 104 1.51 -4.95 3.24
CA ARG A 104 0.13 -4.71 3.66
C ARG A 104 -0.66 -6.01 3.83
N CYS A 105 -0.38 -7.04 3.03
CA CYS A 105 -0.96 -8.37 3.20
C CYS A 105 -0.59 -9.00 4.55
N PHE A 106 0.66 -8.88 5.00
CA PHE A 106 1.02 -9.34 6.35
C PHE A 106 0.13 -8.67 7.41
N GLU A 107 0.00 -7.36 7.34
CA GLU A 107 -0.73 -6.58 8.34
C GLU A 107 -2.24 -6.83 8.31
N GLU A 108 -2.88 -6.65 7.14
CA GLU A 108 -4.34 -6.63 7.00
C GLU A 108 -4.95 -8.02 6.77
N VAL A 109 -4.23 -8.91 6.07
CA VAL A 109 -4.76 -10.21 5.64
C VAL A 109 -4.28 -11.32 6.55
N LEU A 110 -2.96 -11.55 6.63
CA LEU A 110 -2.39 -12.66 7.39
C LEU A 110 -2.60 -12.49 8.91
N PHE A 111 -2.30 -11.31 9.46
CA PHE A 111 -2.48 -11.02 10.89
C PHE A 111 -3.85 -10.40 11.22
N CYS A 112 -4.80 -10.43 10.28
CA CYS A 112 -6.17 -9.93 10.49
C CYS A 112 -6.23 -8.49 11.02
N GLY A 113 -5.23 -7.64 10.73
CA GLY A 113 -5.16 -6.25 11.21
C GLY A 113 -4.62 -6.05 12.63
N VAL A 114 -4.26 -7.13 13.34
CA VAL A 114 -3.73 -7.05 14.72
C VAL A 114 -2.41 -6.28 14.76
N VAL A 115 -1.52 -6.56 13.80
CA VAL A 115 -0.24 -5.88 13.64
C VAL A 115 -0.34 -4.99 12.41
N LYS A 116 -0.52 -3.69 12.61
CA LYS A 116 -0.61 -2.71 11.53
C LYS A 116 0.28 -1.51 11.82
N ARG A 117 1.12 -1.11 10.86
CA ARG A 117 1.92 0.10 11.00
C ARG A 117 1.01 1.30 11.23
N TYR A 118 1.43 2.16 12.15
CA TYR A 118 0.73 3.37 12.60
C TYR A 118 -0.55 3.14 13.42
N ASN A 119 -0.92 1.89 13.72
CA ASN A 119 -1.96 1.64 14.70
C ASN A 119 -1.35 1.69 16.10
N HIS A 120 -1.85 2.59 16.94
CA HIS A 120 -1.39 2.76 18.32
C HIS A 120 -2.10 1.82 19.30
N ARG A 121 -3.20 1.16 18.88
CA ARG A 121 -3.98 0.25 19.72
C ARG A 121 -3.80 -1.19 19.24
N LEU A 122 -3.55 -2.09 20.18
CA LEU A 122 -3.72 -3.52 19.92
C LEU A 122 -5.22 -3.82 19.83
N LEU A 123 -5.64 -4.38 18.70
CA LEU A 123 -7.03 -4.71 18.47
C LEU A 123 -7.37 -6.05 19.14
N THR A 124 -8.01 -5.99 20.30
CA THR A 124 -8.34 -7.18 21.12
C THR A 124 -9.67 -7.85 20.75
N ASN A 125 -10.53 -7.14 20.00
CA ASN A 125 -11.88 -7.60 19.64
C ASN A 125 -11.96 -8.22 18.24
N ILE A 126 -10.83 -8.65 17.68
CA ILE A 126 -10.77 -9.29 16.36
C ILE A 126 -10.89 -10.80 16.55
N ASP A 127 -11.60 -11.45 15.64
CA ASP A 127 -11.61 -12.90 15.56
C ASP A 127 -10.25 -13.41 15.07
N LEU A 128 -9.49 -14.02 15.98
CA LEU A 128 -8.17 -14.59 15.71
C LEU A 128 -8.23 -16.03 15.19
N SER A 129 -9.42 -16.62 15.05
CA SER A 129 -9.59 -18.00 14.58
C SER A 129 -8.90 -18.23 13.24
N LYS A 130 -8.89 -17.24 12.33
CA LYS A 130 -8.17 -17.31 11.05
C LYS A 130 -6.66 -17.54 11.19
N LEU A 131 -6.04 -17.10 12.29
CA LEU A 131 -4.60 -17.33 12.52
C LEU A 131 -4.26 -18.81 12.66
N THR A 132 -5.21 -19.64 13.14
CA THR A 132 -5.00 -21.10 13.26
C THR A 132 -4.95 -21.80 11.91
N THR A 133 -5.45 -21.15 10.86
CA THR A 133 -5.50 -21.69 9.50
C THR A 133 -4.25 -21.38 8.68
N ILE A 134 -3.32 -20.58 9.21
CA ILE A 134 -2.09 -20.19 8.51
C ILE A 134 -1.26 -21.44 8.25
N CYS A 135 -0.83 -21.62 6.99
CA CYS A 135 0.09 -22.67 6.60
C CYS A 135 1.39 -22.10 6.03
N GLU A 136 2.39 -22.97 5.89
CA GLU A 136 3.72 -22.57 5.40
C GLU A 136 3.65 -21.93 4.01
N ARG A 137 2.75 -22.40 3.13
CA ARG A 137 2.54 -21.83 1.80
C ARG A 137 2.17 -20.34 1.86
N ASP A 138 1.33 -19.94 2.81
CA ASP A 138 0.90 -18.54 2.96
C ASP A 138 2.10 -17.63 3.27
N ILE A 139 2.99 -18.09 4.17
CA ILE A 139 4.19 -17.35 4.57
C ILE A 139 5.18 -17.29 3.41
N MET A 140 5.33 -18.37 2.65
CA MET A 140 6.27 -18.46 1.54
C MET A 140 5.91 -17.52 0.38
N ILE A 141 4.62 -17.43 0.00
CA ILE A 141 4.16 -16.51 -1.06
C ILE A 141 4.50 -15.06 -0.70
N LEU A 142 4.21 -14.67 0.54
CA LEU A 142 4.49 -13.31 1.00
C LEU A 142 5.99 -13.03 1.12
N LYS A 143 6.76 -13.96 1.67
CA LYS A 143 8.22 -13.83 1.78
C LYS A 143 8.90 -13.77 0.42
N TYR A 144 8.43 -14.56 -0.55
CA TYR A 144 8.92 -14.52 -1.92
C TYR A 144 8.72 -13.12 -2.51
N THR A 145 7.50 -12.61 -2.46
CA THR A 145 7.15 -11.29 -3.01
C THR A 145 7.98 -10.19 -2.34
N ILE A 146 8.03 -10.16 -1.00
CA ILE A 146 8.85 -9.16 -0.28
C ILE A 146 10.32 -9.31 -0.65
N GLY A 147 10.88 -10.51 -0.60
CA GLY A 147 12.30 -10.76 -0.86
C GLY A 147 12.71 -10.35 -2.28
N LYS A 148 11.95 -10.80 -3.29
CA LYS A 148 12.15 -10.43 -4.69
C LYS A 148 12.13 -8.92 -4.87
N TYR A 149 11.05 -8.25 -4.47
CA TYR A 149 10.90 -6.81 -4.69
C TYR A 149 11.77 -5.95 -3.76
N SER A 150 12.32 -6.50 -2.66
CA SER A 150 13.37 -5.82 -1.85
C SER A 150 14.63 -5.60 -2.67
N SER A 151 15.02 -6.60 -3.45
CA SER A 151 16.35 -6.66 -4.08
C SER A 151 16.60 -5.51 -5.05
N TYR A 152 15.54 -5.02 -5.70
CA TYR A 152 15.56 -3.90 -6.64
C TYR A 152 15.50 -2.52 -5.99
N LEU A 153 15.21 -2.42 -4.68
CA LEU A 153 15.05 -1.13 -3.98
C LEU A 153 16.29 -0.70 -3.19
N HIS A 154 17.31 -1.55 -3.16
CA HIS A 154 18.58 -1.25 -2.51
C HIS A 154 19.58 -0.73 -3.53
N ASP A 155 20.38 0.27 -3.14
CA ASP A 155 21.55 0.69 -3.90
C ASP A 155 22.59 -0.44 -3.89
N GLN A 156 22.50 -1.32 -4.89
CA GLN A 156 23.49 -2.38 -5.11
C GLN A 156 24.57 -1.90 -6.08
N PRO A 157 25.79 -2.46 -6.02
CA PRO A 157 26.80 -2.23 -7.04
C PRO A 157 26.23 -2.50 -8.43
N PHE A 158 26.66 -1.73 -9.44
CA PHE A 158 26.18 -1.85 -10.82
C PHE A 158 26.31 -3.27 -11.38
N GLU A 159 27.38 -3.99 -11.00
CA GLU A 159 27.63 -5.39 -11.42
C GLU A 159 26.68 -6.42 -10.78
N ALA A 160 26.00 -6.07 -9.69
CA ALA A 160 25.10 -6.94 -8.94
C ALA A 160 23.62 -6.51 -9.04
N SER A 161 23.33 -5.38 -9.68
CA SER A 161 21.96 -4.84 -9.76
C SER A 161 21.12 -5.73 -10.70
N PRO A 162 20.09 -6.42 -10.19
CA PRO A 162 19.22 -7.20 -11.07
C PRO A 162 18.47 -6.25 -12.01
N SER A 163 18.36 -6.64 -13.28
CA SER A 163 17.55 -5.89 -14.25
C SER A 163 16.12 -5.77 -13.75
N VAL A 164 15.54 -4.57 -13.82
CA VAL A 164 14.14 -4.33 -13.44
C VAL A 164 13.25 -5.38 -14.13
N PRO A 165 12.35 -6.05 -13.39
CA PRO A 165 11.47 -7.06 -13.97
C PRO A 165 10.67 -6.54 -15.15
N ASP A 166 10.39 -7.41 -16.12
CA ASP A 166 9.46 -7.07 -17.20
C ASP A 166 8.02 -6.98 -16.67
N ILE A 167 7.15 -6.37 -17.47
CA ILE A 167 5.77 -6.15 -17.03
C ILE A 167 4.97 -7.44 -16.86
N ASP A 168 5.29 -8.49 -17.62
CA ASP A 168 4.60 -9.78 -17.55
C ASP A 168 4.95 -10.51 -16.25
N GLU A 169 6.21 -10.48 -15.84
CA GLU A 169 6.70 -11.00 -14.57
C GLU A 169 6.03 -10.29 -13.38
N ILE A 170 6.01 -8.94 -13.41
CA ILE A 170 5.35 -8.12 -12.38
C ILE A 170 3.86 -8.46 -12.27
N LYS A 171 3.20 -8.59 -13.42
CA LYS A 171 1.78 -8.92 -13.49
C LYS A 171 1.48 -10.31 -12.95
N ASN A 172 2.28 -11.31 -13.31
CA ASN A 172 2.13 -12.67 -12.82
C ASN A 172 2.28 -12.74 -11.30
N ASP A 173 3.30 -12.09 -10.74
CA ASP A 173 3.50 -12.04 -9.29
C ASP A 173 2.34 -11.31 -8.58
N PHE A 174 1.86 -10.21 -9.17
CA PHE A 174 0.70 -9.48 -8.65
C PHE A 174 -0.56 -10.36 -8.61
N GLU A 175 -0.83 -11.08 -9.70
CA GLU A 175 -1.99 -11.97 -9.81
C GLU A 175 -1.89 -13.15 -8.85
N GLU A 176 -0.69 -13.71 -8.63
CA GLU A 176 -0.46 -14.74 -7.62
C GLU A 176 -0.75 -14.23 -6.20
N LEU A 177 -0.27 -13.03 -5.86
CA LEU A 177 -0.55 -12.39 -4.57
C LEU A 177 -2.05 -12.13 -4.39
N ASP A 178 -2.74 -11.57 -5.39
CA ASP A 178 -4.17 -11.24 -5.32
C ASP A 178 -5.04 -12.50 -5.24
N LYS A 179 -4.64 -13.55 -5.95
CA LYS A 179 -5.25 -14.88 -5.86
C LYS A 179 -5.08 -15.47 -4.45
N TRP A 180 -3.86 -15.42 -3.90
CA TRP A 180 -3.62 -15.88 -2.53
C TRP A 180 -4.47 -15.13 -1.50
N VAL A 181 -4.58 -13.79 -1.60
CA VAL A 181 -5.45 -13.01 -0.71
C VAL A 181 -6.90 -13.49 -0.79
N THR A 182 -7.39 -13.77 -2.00
CA THR A 182 -8.75 -14.27 -2.21
C THR A 182 -8.94 -15.66 -1.59
N GLU A 183 -8.01 -16.58 -1.82
CA GLU A 183 -8.04 -17.95 -1.27
C GLU A 183 -7.98 -17.93 0.26
N TYR A 184 -7.06 -17.16 0.85
CA TYR A 184 -6.90 -17.05 2.30
C TYR A 184 -8.12 -16.38 2.95
N SER A 185 -8.65 -15.32 2.34
CA SER A 185 -9.82 -14.60 2.87
C SER A 185 -11.08 -15.47 2.96
N ASN A 186 -11.23 -16.41 2.03
CA ASN A 186 -12.36 -17.35 1.95
C ASN A 186 -12.14 -18.63 2.76
N ARG A 187 -10.95 -18.84 3.34
CA ARG A 187 -10.66 -19.99 4.20
C ARG A 187 -11.51 -19.89 5.46
N LYS A 188 -12.25 -20.96 5.77
CA LYS A 188 -12.98 -21.08 7.03
C LYS A 188 -12.00 -21.48 8.13
N ALA A 189 -12.15 -20.86 9.30
CA ALA A 189 -11.48 -21.26 10.52
C ALA A 189 -12.04 -22.57 11.07
#